data_AF-A0A917S489-F1
#
_entry.id   AF-A0A917S489-F1
#
_cell.length_a   1.000
_cell.length_b   1.000
_cell.length_c   1.000
_cell.angle_alpha   90.00
_cell.angle_beta   90.00
_cell.angle_gamma   90.00
#
_symmetry.space_group_name_H-M   'P 1'
#
loop_
_entity.id
_entity.type
_entity.pdbx_description
1 polymer ?
#
loop_
_entity_poly.entity_id
_entity_poly.type
_entity_poly.pdbx_seq_one_letter_code
_entity_poly.pdbx_strand_id
1 'polypeptide(L)'
;MVQSNISFPEAYKEFMNNHNVSKMELRKLIKKRPFNKNNVDVGIIFYMAEKHATPDKKIVEEIIAQFKNLNEVAPGSYGIFIESNDILKRTGAAKSDAGTTPGKNEIIKKLGK
;
A
#
# COMPACT_ATOMS: atom_id res chain seq x y z
N MET A 1 4.47 5.65 28.93
CA MET A 1 4.63 6.36 27.65
C MET A 1 4.50 5.32 26.54
N VAL A 2 3.44 5.37 25.74
CA VAL A 2 3.28 4.46 24.60
C VAL A 2 4.33 4.87 23.58
N GLN A 3 5.40 4.08 23.42
CA GLN A 3 6.26 4.21 22.25
C GLN A 3 5.35 3.95 21.04
N SER A 4 5.10 4.98 20.26
CA SER A 4 4.48 4.81 18.95
C SER A 4 5.36 3.84 18.15
N ASN A 5 4.76 2.75 17.67
CA ASN A 5 5.39 1.77 16.79
C ASN A 5 5.67 2.42 15.42
N ILE A 6 6.56 3.41 15.36
CA ILE A 6 6.97 4.10 14.15
C ILE A 6 7.98 3.21 13.44
N SER A 7 7.66 2.78 12.23
CA SER A 7 8.48 1.87 11.42
C SER A 7 9.88 2.42 11.11
N PHE A 8 9.99 3.75 10.94
CA PHE A 8 11.23 4.47 10.64
C PHE A 8 11.48 5.65 11.60
N PRO A 9 11.84 5.39 12.86
CA PRO A 9 11.91 6.41 13.90
C PRO A 9 13.02 7.45 13.66
N GLU A 10 14.15 7.05 13.06
CA GLU A 10 15.23 8.00 12.69
C GLU A 10 14.78 8.98 11.61
N ALA A 11 14.17 8.46 10.54
CA ALA A 11 13.66 9.30 9.46
C ALA A 11 12.52 10.22 9.94
N TYR A 12 11.64 9.70 10.79
CA TYR A 12 10.58 10.48 11.43
C TYR A 12 11.15 11.59 12.31
N LYS A 13 12.10 11.28 13.20
CA LYS A 13 12.73 12.25 14.09
C LYS A 13 13.41 13.37 13.29
N GLU A 14 14.14 13.01 12.23
CA GLU A 14 14.81 13.99 11.37
C GLU A 14 13.80 14.93 10.69
N PHE A 15 12.73 14.37 10.12
CA PHE A 15 11.66 15.15 9.51
C PHE A 15 10.97 16.10 10.50
N MET A 16 10.69 15.63 11.72
CA MET A 16 10.04 16.45 12.75
C MET A 16 10.94 17.57 13.28
N ASN A 17 12.27 17.36 13.28
CA ASN A 17 13.23 18.38 13.67
C ASN A 17 13.47 19.40 12.55
N ASN A 18 13.42 18.95 11.30
CA ASN A 18 13.64 19.78 10.12
C ASN A 18 12.70 19.36 8.99
N HIS A 19 11.58 20.06 8.85
CA HIS A 19 10.60 19.80 7.77
C HIS A 19 11.16 20.06 6.36
N ASN A 20 12.34 20.71 6.23
CA ASN A 20 13.02 20.95 4.96
C ASN A 20 14.11 19.90 4.64
N VAL A 21 14.25 18.85 5.45
CA VAL A 21 15.18 17.75 5.16
C VAL A 21 14.96 17.17 3.75
N SER A 22 16.04 16.90 3.03
CA SER A 22 15.94 16.45 1.65
C SER A 22 15.35 15.03 1.56
N LYS A 23 14.61 14.76 0.47
CA LYS A 23 14.12 13.40 0.16
C LYS A 23 15.26 12.38 0.12
N MET A 24 16.46 12.79 -0.31
CA MET A 24 17.64 11.93 -0.38
C MET A 24 18.13 11.52 1.01
N GLU A 25 18.17 12.45 1.97
CA GLU A 25 18.58 12.15 3.35
C GLU A 25 17.58 11.24 4.06
N LEU A 26 16.29 11.51 3.92
CA LEU A 26 15.24 10.63 4.44
C LEU A 26 15.36 9.21 3.87
N ARG A 27 15.62 9.08 2.56
CA ARG A 27 15.87 7.77 1.93
C ARG A 27 17.08 7.07 2.51
N LYS A 28 18.17 7.78 2.82
CA LYS A 28 19.36 7.19 3.47
C LYS A 28 18.99 6.65 4.86
N LEU A 29 18.25 7.42 5.67
CA LEU A 29 17.81 6.99 7.00
C LEU A 29 16.88 5.77 6.95
N ILE A 30 15.93 5.74 6.02
CA ILE A 30 15.04 4.59 5.79
C ILE A 30 15.84 3.35 5.39
N LYS A 31 16.83 3.51 4.50
CA LYS A 31 17.69 2.41 4.00
C LYS A 31 18.64 1.81 5.04
N LYS A 32 18.87 2.46 6.18
CA LYS A 32 19.68 1.89 7.27
C LYS A 32 19.05 0.64 7.88
N ARG A 33 17.74 0.49 7.75
CA ARG A 33 17.01 -0.68 8.26
C ARG A 33 16.78 -1.68 7.14
N PRO A 34 16.95 -2.99 7.39
CA PRO A 34 16.58 -4.01 6.43
C PRO A 34 15.08 -3.94 6.16
N PHE A 35 14.69 -4.30 4.93
CA PHE A 35 13.29 -4.42 4.58
C PHE A 35 12.59 -5.44 5.49
N ASN A 36 11.50 -5.02 6.12
CA ASN A 36 10.58 -5.89 6.83
C ASN A 36 9.18 -5.66 6.24
N LYS A 37 8.54 -6.73 5.77
CA LYS A 37 7.22 -6.68 5.15
C LYS A 37 6.14 -6.11 6.08
N ASN A 38 6.33 -6.20 7.39
CA ASN A 38 5.37 -5.71 8.40
C ASN A 38 5.57 -4.22 8.75
N ASN A 39 6.53 -3.53 8.13
CA ASN A 39 6.82 -2.13 8.45
C ASN A 39 5.91 -1.15 7.70
N VAL A 40 5.49 -1.49 6.48
CA VAL A 40 4.73 -0.62 5.60
C VAL A 40 3.73 -1.45 4.82
N ASP A 41 2.45 -1.21 5.10
CA ASP A 41 1.33 -1.76 4.35
C ASP A 41 0.68 -0.65 3.53
N VAL A 42 0.51 -0.90 2.24
CA VAL A 42 -0.08 0.05 1.29
C VAL A 42 -1.29 -0.60 0.63
N GLY A 43 -2.48 -0.04 0.89
CA GLY A 43 -3.70 -0.39 0.17
C GLY A 43 -3.84 0.47 -1.08
N ILE A 44 -3.91 -0.16 -2.25
CA ILE A 44 -4.30 0.48 -3.50
C ILE A 44 -5.74 0.06 -3.79
N ILE A 45 -6.65 1.03 -3.77
CA ILE A 45 -8.08 0.80 -3.94
C ILE A 45 -8.53 1.46 -5.25
N PHE A 46 -9.08 0.65 -6.15
CA PHE A 46 -9.72 1.08 -7.38
C PHE A 46 -11.24 0.97 -7.23
N TYR A 47 -11.98 1.77 -8.00
CA TYR A 47 -13.44 1.75 -8.03
C TYR A 47 -13.92 1.52 -9.45
N MET A 48 -14.95 0.68 -9.62
CA MET A 48 -15.59 0.48 -10.91
C MET A 48 -16.13 1.81 -11.44
N ALA A 49 -15.85 2.12 -12.71
CA ALA A 49 -16.31 3.38 -13.31
C ALA A 49 -17.83 3.39 -13.51
N GLU A 50 -18.40 2.25 -13.91
CA GLU A 50 -19.82 2.10 -14.15
C GLU A 50 -20.60 1.86 -12.85
N LYS A 51 -21.79 2.46 -12.77
CA LYS A 51 -22.72 2.22 -11.66
C LYS A 51 -23.20 0.78 -11.68
N HIS A 52 -23.37 0.19 -10.50
CA HIS A 52 -23.85 -1.19 -10.33
C HIS A 52 -22.97 -2.30 -10.91
N ALA A 53 -21.81 -1.96 -11.49
CA ALA A 53 -20.86 -2.94 -11.98
C ALA A 53 -20.15 -3.63 -10.80
N THR A 54 -19.99 -4.95 -10.92
CA THR A 54 -19.18 -5.75 -10.02
C THR A 54 -17.74 -5.84 -10.55
N PRO A 55 -16.73 -5.86 -9.69
CA PRO A 55 -15.35 -6.11 -10.10
C PRO A 55 -15.20 -7.40 -10.92
N ASP A 56 -14.56 -7.32 -12.10
CA ASP A 56 -14.20 -8.49 -12.90
C ASP A 56 -12.88 -9.08 -12.38
N LYS A 57 -12.88 -10.39 -12.08
CA LYS A 57 -11.69 -11.12 -11.64
C LYS A 57 -10.54 -11.02 -12.64
N LYS A 58 -10.81 -10.99 -13.94
CA LYS A 58 -9.76 -10.86 -14.97
C LYS A 58 -9.03 -9.53 -14.85
N ILE A 59 -9.77 -8.44 -14.65
CA ILE A 59 -9.20 -7.10 -14.46
C ILE A 59 -8.33 -7.08 -13.19
N VAL A 60 -8.79 -7.71 -12.09
CA VAL A 60 -8.01 -7.84 -10.86
C VAL A 60 -6.68 -8.57 -11.11
N GLU A 61 -6.73 -9.72 -11.77
CA GLU A 61 -5.55 -10.53 -12.06
C GLU A 61 -4.55 -9.78 -12.95
N GLU A 62 -5.04 -9.06 -13.97
CA GLU A 62 -4.23 -8.23 -14.84
C GLU A 62 -3.54 -7.08 -14.08
N ILE A 63 -4.28 -6.35 -13.23
CA ILE A 63 -3.71 -5.28 -12.41
C ILE A 63 -2.67 -5.83 -11.44
N ILE A 64 -2.94 -6.96 -10.78
CA ILE A 64 -1.98 -7.62 -9.89
C ILE A 64 -0.72 -8.02 -10.66
N ALA A 65 -0.85 -8.57 -11.86
CA ALA A 65 0.28 -8.97 -12.70
C ALA A 65 1.11 -7.76 -13.14
N GLN A 66 0.46 -6.69 -13.61
CA GLN A 66 1.13 -5.45 -13.99
C GLN A 66 1.85 -4.81 -12.80
N PHE A 67 1.18 -4.73 -11.64
CA PHE A 67 1.77 -4.16 -10.44
C PHE A 67 2.98 -4.97 -9.95
N LYS A 68 2.93 -6.31 -10.02
CA LYS A 68 4.08 -7.18 -9.69
C LYS A 68 5.31 -6.86 -10.54
N ASN A 69 5.12 -6.50 -11.81
CA ASN A 69 6.20 -6.17 -12.74
C ASN A 69 6.69 -4.71 -12.65
N LEU A 70 6.02 -3.86 -11.86
CA LEU A 70 6.40 -2.46 -11.70
C LEU A 70 7.66 -2.32 -10.82
N ASN A 71 8.73 -1.75 -11.37
CA ASN A 71 10.03 -1.65 -10.69
C ASN A 71 10.20 -0.38 -9.85
N GLU A 72 9.38 0.65 -10.07
CA GLU A 72 9.53 1.98 -9.45
C GLU A 72 8.54 2.26 -8.32
N VAL A 73 8.29 1.27 -7.46
CA VAL A 73 7.45 1.46 -6.27
C VAL A 73 8.25 1.34 -4.98
N ALA A 74 7.78 2.04 -3.95
CA ALA A 74 8.41 1.96 -2.64
C ALA A 74 8.36 0.51 -2.11
N PRO A 75 9.36 0.07 -1.33
CA PRO A 75 9.30 -1.22 -0.67
C PRO A 75 8.14 -1.25 0.33
N GLY A 76 7.40 -2.36 0.37
CA GLY A 76 6.26 -2.53 1.27
C GLY A 76 5.49 -3.81 0.97
N SER A 77 4.51 -4.10 1.82
CA SER A 77 3.43 -5.03 1.50
C SER A 77 2.30 -4.25 0.83
N TYR A 78 1.87 -4.70 -0.35
CA TYR A 78 0.81 -4.04 -1.11
C TYR A 78 -0.42 -4.92 -1.19
N GLY A 79 -1.56 -4.37 -0.78
CA GLY A 79 -2.88 -4.91 -1.09
C GLY A 79 -3.47 -4.17 -2.29
N ILE A 80 -4.04 -4.91 -3.24
CA ILE A 80 -4.78 -4.34 -4.37
C ILE A 80 -6.24 -4.77 -4.23
N PHE A 81 -7.12 -3.78 -4.22
CA PHE A 81 -8.56 -3.94 -4.05
C PHE A 81 -9.28 -3.23 -5.18
N ILE A 82 -10.31 -3.86 -5.73
CA ILE A 82 -11.22 -3.26 -6.69
C ILE A 82 -12.62 -3.36 -6.09
N GLU A 83 -13.23 -2.20 -5.91
CA GLU A 83 -14.52 -2.04 -5.26
C GLU A 83 -15.58 -1.69 -6.30
N SER A 84 -16.80 -2.20 -6.12
CA SER A 84 -17.96 -1.67 -6.83
C SER A 84 -18.18 -0.20 -6.46
N ASN A 85 -18.73 0.59 -7.39
CA ASN A 85 -19.08 1.99 -7.11
C ASN A 85 -20.36 2.14 -6.24
N ASP A 86 -21.03 1.03 -5.93
CA ASP A 86 -22.19 1.00 -5.05
C ASP A 86 -21.75 0.87 -3.59
N ILE A 87 -22.31 1.71 -2.72
CA ILE A 87 -22.05 1.66 -1.27
C ILE A 87 -23.27 1.11 -0.54
N LEU A 88 -23.06 0.11 0.32
CA LEU A 88 -24.08 -0.41 1.23
C LEU A 88 -24.37 0.62 2.33
N LYS A 89 -25.55 1.25 2.29
CA LYS A 89 -25.95 2.29 3.25
C LYS A 89 -25.79 1.90 4.72
N ARG A 90 -25.98 0.63 5.05
CA ARG A 90 -25.90 0.12 6.44
C ARG A 90 -24.47 0.12 6.99
N THR A 91 -23.47 -0.14 6.15
CA THR A 91 -22.09 -0.40 6.60
C THR A 91 -21.09 0.62 6.07
N GLY A 92 -21.45 1.40 5.04
CA GLY A 92 -20.50 2.25 4.31
C GLY A 92 -19.49 1.46 3.47
N ALA A 93 -19.59 0.13 3.42
CA ALA A 93 -18.72 -0.72 2.62
C ALA A 93 -19.21 -0.74 1.16
N ALA A 94 -18.31 -1.08 0.24
CA ALA A 94 -18.72 -1.40 -1.12
C ALA A 94 -19.69 -2.59 -1.13
N LYS A 95 -20.57 -2.63 -2.13
CA LYS A 95 -21.52 -3.72 -2.33
C LYS A 95 -20.83 -5.03 -2.72
N SER A 96 -19.73 -4.94 -3.44
CA SER A 96 -18.88 -6.08 -3.80
C SER A 96 -17.45 -5.63 -4.03
N ASP A 97 -16.50 -6.47 -3.66
CA ASP A 97 -15.07 -6.27 -3.82
C ASP A 97 -14.40 -7.48 -4.49
N ALA A 98 -13.23 -7.26 -5.07
CA ALA A 98 -12.32 -8.32 -5.47
C ALA A 98 -10.87 -7.82 -5.38
N GLY A 99 -9.92 -8.73 -5.12
CA GLY A 99 -8.54 -8.32 -4.93
C GLY A 99 -7.69 -9.30 -4.13
N THR A 100 -6.62 -8.76 -3.56
CA THR A 100 -5.81 -9.45 -2.57
C THR A 100 -6.56 -9.55 -1.24
N THR A 101 -6.31 -10.62 -0.48
CA THR A 101 -6.67 -10.78 0.91
C THR A 101 -5.46 -10.44 1.80
N PRO A 102 -5.59 -9.49 2.74
CA PRO A 102 -4.56 -9.17 3.71
C PRO A 102 -4.03 -10.42 4.42
N GLY A 103 -2.70 -10.50 4.57
CA GLY A 103 -1.99 -11.63 5.17
C GLY A 103 -1.94 -12.92 4.34
N LYS A 104 -2.59 -13.01 3.17
CA LYS A 104 -2.59 -14.23 2.34
C LYS A 104 -1.82 -14.08 1.02
N ASN A 105 -2.13 -13.05 0.24
CA ASN A 105 -1.60 -12.90 -1.13
C ASN A 105 -1.23 -11.44 -1.47
N GLU A 106 -0.76 -10.70 -0.48
CA GLU A 106 -0.17 -9.36 -0.67
C GLU A 106 1.05 -9.41 -1.60
N ILE A 107 1.28 -8.31 -2.30
CA ILE A 107 2.42 -8.16 -3.21
C ILE A 107 3.59 -7.53 -2.44
N ILE A 108 4.66 -8.30 -2.26
CA ILE A 108 5.84 -7.84 -1.54
C ILE A 108 6.80 -7.16 -2.51
N LYS A 109 7.01 -5.84 -2.32
CA LYS A 109 8.03 -5.07 -3.02
C LYS A 109 9.23 -4.87 -2.13
N LYS A 110 10.39 -5.31 -2.59
CA LYS A 110 11.66 -5.19 -1.84
C LYS A 110 12.42 -3.95 -2.32
N LEU A 111 13.35 -3.45 -1.50
CA LEU A 111 14.36 -2.54 -2.01
C LEU A 111 15.12 -3.22 -3.14
N GLY A 112 15.18 -2.58 -4.31
CA GLY A 112 16.14 -2.96 -5.35
C GLY A 112 17.56 -2.98 -4.77
N LYS A 113 18.38 -3.92 -5.26
CA LYS A 113 19.82 -3.93 -4.95
C LYS A 113 20.48 -2.65 -5.44
#